data_AF-A0A836TQN8-F1
#
_entry.id   AF-A0A836TQN8-F1
#
_cell.length_a   1.000
_cell.length_b   1.000
_cell.length_c   1.000
_cell.angle_alpha   90.00
_cell.angle_beta   90.00
_cell.angle_gamma   90.00
#
_symmetry.space_group_name_H-M   'P 1'
#
loop_
_entity.id
_entity.type
_entity.pdbx_description
1 polymer ?
#
loop_
_entity_poly.entity_id
_entity_poly.type
_entity_poly.pdbx_seq_one_letter_code
_entity_poly.pdbx_strand_id
1 'polypeptide(L)' 'PIDVISGLVKAAAFGFIIALMGCYHGYNSQGGAQGVGRATTNAVVSASVLILIANFIITELFFTR' A
#
# COMPACT_ATOMS: atom_id res chain seq x y z
N PRO A 1 -17.42 -18.29 3.59
CA PRO A 1 -16.00 -18.69 3.42
C PRO A 1 -15.26 -17.82 2.39
N ILE A 2 -15.94 -17.45 1.30
CA ILE A 2 -15.42 -16.58 0.24
C ILE A 2 -15.09 -15.17 0.77
N ASP A 3 -15.85 -14.65 1.73
CA ASP A 3 -15.59 -13.35 2.39
C ASP A 3 -14.31 -13.33 3.22
N VAL A 4 -13.96 -14.47 3.84
CA VAL A 4 -12.74 -14.59 4.64
C VAL A 4 -11.51 -14.64 3.73
N ILE A 5 -11.62 -15.39 2.62
CA ILE A 5 -10.54 -15.50 1.63
C ILE A 5 -10.32 -14.15 0.93
N SER A 6 -11.39 -13.45 0.55
CA SER A 6 -11.29 -12.12 -0.08
C SER A 6 -10.67 -11.09 0.88
N GLY A 7 -11.04 -11.13 2.15
CA GLY A 7 -10.42 -10.31 3.20
C GLY A 7 -8.93 -10.60 3.38
N LEU A 8 -8.55 -11.88 3.41
CA LEU A 8 -7.14 -12.29 3.55
C LEU A 8 -6.28 -11.83 2.37
N VAL A 9 -6.80 -11.98 1.14
CA VAL A 9 -6.13 -11.53 -0.09
C VAL A 9 -5.98 -10.00 -0.10
N LYS A 10 -7.02 -9.26 0.31
CA LYS A 10 -6.96 -7.80 0.44
C LYS A 10 -5.89 -7.37 1.44
N ALA A 11 -5.87 -7.98 2.63
CA ALA A 11 -4.92 -7.66 3.68
C ALA A 11 -3.47 -7.94 3.24
N ALA A 12 -3.23 -9.08 2.58
CA ALA A 12 -1.92 -9.43 2.04
C ALA A 12 -1.46 -8.43 0.96
N ALA A 13 -2.36 -8.04 0.04
CA ALA A 13 -2.04 -7.07 -1.00
C ALA A 13 -1.71 -5.67 -0.42
N PHE A 14 -2.49 -5.21 0.56
CA PHE A 14 -2.23 -3.92 1.22
C PHE A 14 -0.93 -3.92 2.00
N GLY A 15 -0.66 -4.98 2.77
CA GLY A 15 0.59 -5.13 3.50
C GLY A 15 1.81 -5.13 2.59
N PHE A 16 1.71 -5.82 1.44
CA PHE A 16 2.79 -5.86 0.45
C PHE A 16 3.06 -4.47 -0.16
N ILE A 17 2.00 -3.73 -0.52
CA ILE A 17 2.11 -2.37 -1.08
C ILE A 17 2.76 -1.41 -0.07
N ILE A 18 2.32 -1.45 1.20
CA ILE A 18 2.86 -0.58 2.25
C ILE A 18 4.35 -0.87 2.48
N ALA A 19 4.73 -2.14 2.56
CA ALA A 19 6.12 -2.54 2.74
C ALA A 19 7.00 -2.06 1.57
N LEU A 20 6.55 -2.27 0.33
CA LEU A 20 7.26 -1.81 -0.86
C LEU A 20 7.43 -0.29 -0.90
N MET A 21 6.36 0.46 -0.65
CA MET A 21 6.43 1.93 -0.67
C MET A 21 7.27 2.50 0.47
N GLY A 22 7.23 1.87 1.64
CA GLY A 22 8.09 2.20 2.78
C GLY A 22 9.57 1.98 2.45
N CYS A 23 9.91 0.81 1.89
CA CYS A 23 11.28 0.52 1.46
C CYS A 23 11.75 1.45 0.34
N TYR A 24 10.89 1.72 -0.65
CA TYR A 24 11.23 2.57 -1.80
C TYR A 24 11.56 4.00 -1.38
N HIS A 25 10.66 4.64 -0.61
CA HIS A 25 10.88 6.01 -0.14
C HIS A 25 11.95 6.09 0.96
N GLY A 26 12.09 5.05 1.79
CA GLY A 26 13.15 4.95 2.77
C GLY A 26 14.53 4.89 2.12
N TYR A 27 14.69 4.06 1.08
CA TYR A 27 15.95 3.94 0.34
C TYR A 27 16.31 5.20 -0.45
N ASN A 28 15.30 5.89 -1.00
CA ASN A 28 15.52 7.14 -1.74
C ASN A 28 15.59 8.38 -0.83
N SER A 29 15.49 8.22 0.50
CA SER A 29 15.55 9.34 1.43
C SER A 29 16.96 9.92 1.51
N GLN A 30 17.08 11.24 1.39
CA GLN A 30 18.34 11.98 1.47
C GLN A 30 18.16 13.19 2.40
N GLY A 31 19.23 13.59 3.11
CA GLY A 31 19.22 14.81 3.95
C GLY A 31 18.91 14.61 5.44
N GLY A 32 19.32 13.48 6.03
CA GLY A 32 19.23 13.25 7.48
C GLY A 32 17.79 13.17 8.02
N ALA A 33 17.60 13.40 9.31
CA ALA A 33 16.31 13.21 10.02
C ALA A 33 15.13 14.02 9.43
N GLN A 34 15.40 15.20 8.86
CA GLN A 34 14.35 16.01 8.24
C GLN A 34 13.95 15.47 6.85
N GLY A 35 14.90 14.87 6.13
CA GLY A 35 14.68 14.20 4.85
C GLY A 35 13.85 12.92 4.98
N VAL A 36 14.15 12.07 5.97
CA VAL A 36 13.34 10.87 6.25
C VAL A 36 11.92 11.21 6.67
N GLY A 37 11.70 12.31 7.41
CA GLY A 37 10.35 12.78 7.75
C GLY A 37 9.52 13.09 6.50
N ARG A 38 10.07 13.87 5.56
CA ARG A 38 9.42 14.19 4.28
C ARG A 38 9.22 12.97 3.40
N ALA A 39 10.23 12.09 3.32
CA ALA A 39 10.14 10.86 2.55
C ALA A 39 9.04 9.95 3.09
N THR A 40 8.89 9.83 4.41
CA THR A 40 7.82 9.05 5.05
C THR A 40 6.44 9.61 4.71
N THR A 41 6.24 10.93 4.76
CA THR A 41 4.95 11.53 4.36
C THR A 41 4.59 11.21 2.91
N ASN A 42 5.55 11.35 1.99
CA ASN A 42 5.34 11.00 0.58
C ASN A 42 5.10 9.50 0.38
N ALA A 43 5.77 8.64 1.14
CA ALA A 43 5.58 7.20 1.14
C ALA A 43 4.14 6.82 1.54
N VAL A 44 3.62 7.43 2.61
CA VAL A 44 2.27 7.15 3.10
C VAL A 44 1.23 7.65 2.10
N VAL A 45 1.39 8.86 1.56
CA VAL A 45 0.44 9.40 0.56
C VAL A 45 0.42 8.53 -0.70
N SER A 46 1.57 8.16 -1.24
CA SER A 46 1.66 7.29 -2.42
C SER A 46 1.10 5.88 -2.14
N ALA A 47 1.39 5.30 -0.98
CA ALA A 47 0.85 4.02 -0.56
C ALA A 47 -0.68 4.07 -0.42
N SER A 48 -1.25 5.12 0.19
CA SER A 48 -2.71 5.27 0.34
C SER A 48 -3.44 5.32 -1.00
N VAL A 49 -2.89 6.02 -2.00
CA VAL A 49 -3.47 6.05 -3.36
C VAL A 49 -3.41 4.67 -4.01
N LEU A 50 -2.27 3.98 -3.90
CA LEU A 50 -2.11 2.62 -4.46
C LEU A 50 -3.05 1.61 -3.78
N ILE A 51 -3.23 1.72 -2.47
CA ILE A 51 -4.17 0.88 -1.69
C ILE A 51 -5.60 1.11 -2.15
N LEU A 52 -6.02 2.35 -2.41
CA LEU A 52 -7.35 2.65 -2.93
C LEU A 52 -7.58 2.00 -4.30
N ILE A 53 -6.61 2.12 -5.21
CA ILE A 53 -6.68 1.48 -6.54
C ILE A 53 -6.71 -0.05 -6.41
N ALA A 54 -5.83 -0.64 -5.60
CA ALA A 54 -5.81 -2.06 -5.36
C ALA A 54 -7.11 -2.57 -4.71
N ASN A 55 -7.71 -1.78 -3.82
CA ASN A 55 -8.99 -2.09 -3.20
C ASN A 55 -10.10 -2.16 -4.25
N PHE A 56 -10.14 -1.18 -5.16
CA PHE A 56 -11.11 -1.16 -6.26
C PHE A 56 -10.95 -2.38 -7.17
N ILE A 57 -9.71 -2.67 -7.62
CA ILE A 57 -9.42 -3.82 -8.48
C ILE A 57 -9.81 -5.15 -7.81
N ILE A 58 -9.41 -5.36 -6.55
CA ILE A 58 -9.71 -6.61 -5.84
C ILE A 58 -11.21 -6.76 -5.60
N THR A 59 -11.91 -5.66 -5.30
CA THR A 59 -13.36 -5.69 -5.10
C THR A 59 -14.07 -6.01 -6.40
N GLU A 60 -13.78 -5.30 -7.50
CA GLU A 60 -14.33 -5.62 -8.83
C GLU A 60 -14.07 -7.08 -9.21
N LEU A 61 -12.84 -7.58 -9.08
CA LEU A 61 -12.51 -8.95 -9.47
C LEU A 61 -13.26 -10.03 -8.66
N PHE A 62 -13.58 -9.76 -7.39
CA PHE A 62 -14.29 -10.70 -6.50
C PHE A 62 -15.82 -10.54 -6.52
N PHE A 63 -16.34 -9.33 -6.75
CA PHE A 63 -17.78 -9.01 -6.74
C PHE A 63 -18.42 -8.96 -8.13
N THR A 64 -17.63 -8.83 -9.21
CA THR A 64 -18.11 -8.87 -10.61
C THR A 64 -18.31 -10.31 -11.14
N ARG A 65 -18.38 -11.27 -10.21
CA ARG A 65 -18.84 -12.65 -10.36
C ARG A 65 -19.85 -12.94 -9.26
#